data_AF-B5Y3B1-F1
#
_entry.id   AF-B5Y3B1-F1
#
_cell.length_a   1.000
_cell.length_b   1.000
_cell.length_c   1.000
_cell.angle_alpha   90.00
_cell.angle_beta   90.00
_cell.angle_gamma   90.00
#
_symmetry.space_group_name_H-M   'P 1'
#
loop_
_entity.id
_entity.type
_entity.pdbx_description
1 polymer ?
#
loop_
_entity_poly.entity_id
_entity_poly.type
_entity_poly.pdbx_seq_one_letter_code
_entity_poly.pdbx_strand_id
1 'polypeptide(L)'
;MGPLKKRMREAGVDDVPVVDLPEPTVDPSALPLESVQIVLQQLREQLKLHGTQTEREEWEQGLLALKTWQRAAFAKLHESERALQTQQDENQRQQRLLASLRLERTYLSQKIQVCKDFQTPNLLKMAQAEVERTVNGKGEPQRDAITAFLQADVHDPSQKQEILARLQQELNVRGGLERDVKLKQQELKDVQLNLQTKTAFLTHLPDQLAAVERVSKPLQKFVATSNLLPSAGASLIGSDRLQRLELARSLSPPLYTVFHQLQTLQDKQQSQPQAHGAPLDPLENDHTMQVRVTATHDHDRQVLLQLMVPDLSSSSRFRKCVLHFHYSVEHNVVTVLPTGCNTLLFQDVVLDDLFPDDRPDAHPDLSGKPYHWCNYMAGLHVAPSTPTEISHSVRVIVQALQRRLRANATLKYILSSLQRKSFPVIPGLATSAPAPRCSLTSLVLDKEYSTRGTDRDFNEKQYLVVLRNRNEPLEIRVRISWSRYPSVPPVWLLSPVPTEPGHLPPGAGSTTATPVPLYDDRLALLERHVNEDGLQSLLETTKSNAEEVTANDASYTWILMLQLREIMLRWDTWCDGGRPGENGIASDGGSGNRVLRGRDRRPVAL
;
A
#
# COMPACT_ATOMS: atom_id res chain seq x y z
N MET A 1 -59.97 -55.83 33.13
CA MET A 1 -60.94 -55.29 32.12
C MET A 1 -61.37 -53.84 32.42
N GLY A 2 -60.55 -53.03 33.11
CA GLY A 2 -60.90 -51.64 33.49
C GLY A 2 -60.44 -50.49 32.58
N PRO A 3 -59.33 -50.56 31.81
CA PRO A 3 -58.84 -49.37 31.10
C PRO A 3 -59.24 -49.26 29.62
N LEU A 4 -59.91 -50.27 29.04
CA LEU A 4 -60.27 -50.28 27.61
C LEU A 4 -61.52 -49.47 27.25
N LYS A 5 -62.46 -49.27 28.19
CA LYS A 5 -63.69 -48.50 27.92
C LYS A 5 -63.50 -46.97 27.86
N LYS A 6 -62.40 -46.44 28.43
CA LYS A 6 -62.19 -44.98 28.51
C LYS A 6 -61.53 -44.39 27.25
N ARG A 7 -60.92 -45.20 26.38
CA ARG A 7 -60.20 -44.73 25.17
C ARG A 7 -61.00 -44.81 23.86
N MET A 8 -62.20 -45.39 23.84
CA MET A 8 -63.03 -45.45 22.62
C MET A 8 -63.99 -44.25 22.47
N ARG A 9 -64.09 -43.34 23.45
CA ARG A 9 -64.97 -42.16 23.37
C ARG A 9 -64.35 -40.91 22.72
N GLU A 10 -63.04 -40.91 22.44
CA GLU A 10 -62.34 -39.72 21.90
C GLU A 10 -61.99 -39.83 20.40
N ALA A 11 -62.40 -40.90 19.72
CA ALA A 11 -61.96 -41.17 18.35
C ALA A 11 -62.90 -40.71 17.22
N GLY A 12 -64.06 -40.10 17.52
CA GLY A 12 -64.88 -39.41 16.51
C GLY A 12 -65.13 -40.21 15.22
N VAL A 13 -65.53 -41.48 15.35
CA VAL A 13 -66.00 -42.30 14.23
C VAL A 13 -67.49 -42.51 14.46
N ASP A 14 -68.29 -41.52 14.06
CA ASP A 14 -69.70 -41.73 13.75
C ASP A 14 -69.76 -42.50 12.41
N ASP A 15 -70.73 -43.41 12.31
CA ASP A 15 -70.99 -44.31 11.17
C ASP A 15 -70.09 -45.53 11.00
N VAL A 16 -70.39 -46.57 11.77
CA VAL A 16 -70.28 -47.96 11.30
C VAL A 16 -71.68 -48.56 11.31
N PRO A 17 -72.20 -49.06 10.18
CA PRO A 17 -73.53 -49.65 10.12
C PRO A 17 -73.58 -50.89 11.01
N VAL A 18 -74.53 -50.88 11.95
CA VAL A 18 -74.92 -52.06 12.72
C VAL A 18 -75.48 -53.07 11.70
N VAL A 19 -74.68 -54.07 11.35
CA VAL A 19 -75.14 -55.21 10.56
C VAL A 19 -75.97 -56.07 11.51
N ASP A 20 -77.29 -55.92 11.44
CA ASP A 20 -78.26 -56.82 12.05
C ASP A 20 -78.01 -58.24 11.54
N LEU A 21 -77.50 -59.09 12.43
CA LEU A 21 -77.47 -60.53 12.22
C LEU A 21 -78.87 -61.08 12.54
N PRO A 22 -79.53 -61.79 11.61
CA PRO A 22 -80.86 -62.34 11.85
C PRO A 22 -80.77 -63.39 12.95
N GLU A 23 -81.51 -63.19 14.03
CA GLU A 23 -81.76 -64.21 15.04
C GLU A 23 -82.45 -65.41 14.36
N PRO A 24 -81.92 -66.65 14.48
CA PRO A 24 -82.67 -67.81 14.07
C PRO A 24 -83.77 -68.04 15.12
N THR A 25 -84.99 -67.64 14.79
CA THR A 25 -86.22 -68.12 15.43
C THR A 25 -86.32 -69.62 15.20
N VAL A 26 -85.83 -70.40 16.16
CA VAL A 26 -86.11 -71.84 16.25
C VAL A 26 -87.17 -72.02 17.31
N ASP A 27 -88.42 -72.18 16.86
CA ASP A 27 -89.52 -72.75 17.62
C ASP A 27 -89.16 -74.20 18.02
N PRO A 28 -88.95 -74.52 19.31
CA PRO A 28 -89.00 -75.89 19.75
C PRO A 28 -90.47 -76.22 20.02
N SER A 29 -91.11 -76.73 18.97
CA SER A 29 -92.35 -77.48 19.05
C SER A 29 -92.38 -78.36 20.30
N ALA A 30 -93.19 -77.97 21.28
CA ALA A 30 -93.56 -78.78 22.41
C ALA A 30 -94.38 -79.98 21.90
N LEU A 31 -93.69 -81.04 21.52
CA LEU A 31 -94.30 -82.36 21.38
C LEU A 31 -94.90 -82.75 22.75
N PRO A 32 -96.16 -83.19 22.80
CA PRO A 32 -96.88 -83.33 24.06
C PRO A 32 -96.36 -84.54 24.83
N LEU A 33 -95.44 -84.29 25.77
CA LEU A 33 -94.99 -85.27 26.77
C LEU A 33 -96.15 -85.83 27.62
N GLU A 34 -97.30 -85.16 27.63
CA GLU A 34 -98.53 -85.66 28.24
C GLU A 34 -99.00 -86.98 27.58
N SER A 35 -98.72 -87.21 26.30
CA SER A 35 -99.18 -88.41 25.58
C SER A 35 -98.56 -89.70 26.11
N VAL A 36 -97.30 -89.69 26.55
CA VAL A 36 -96.62 -90.91 27.06
C VAL A 36 -97.07 -91.24 28.48
N GLN A 37 -97.32 -90.23 29.32
CA GLN A 37 -97.91 -90.44 30.64
C GLN A 37 -99.34 -90.98 30.54
N ILE A 38 -100.14 -90.46 29.62
CA ILE A 38 -101.51 -90.94 29.36
C ILE A 38 -101.50 -92.40 28.88
N VAL A 39 -100.60 -92.76 27.96
CA VAL A 39 -100.49 -94.15 27.46
C VAL A 39 -100.04 -95.12 28.56
N LEU A 40 -99.10 -94.73 29.42
CA LEU A 40 -98.68 -95.55 30.57
C LEU A 40 -99.79 -95.70 31.63
N GLN A 41 -100.60 -94.67 31.81
CA GLN A 41 -101.73 -94.68 32.75
C GLN A 41 -102.87 -95.56 32.22
N GLN A 42 -103.15 -95.49 30.91
CA GLN A 42 -104.13 -96.35 30.22
C GLN A 42 -103.70 -97.83 30.24
N LEU A 43 -102.42 -98.14 29.99
CA LEU A 43 -101.87 -99.50 30.12
C LEU A 43 -102.01 -100.03 31.55
N ARG A 44 -101.78 -99.18 32.56
CA ARG A 44 -101.93 -99.53 33.98
C ARG A 44 -103.38 -99.83 34.38
N GLU A 45 -104.34 -99.12 33.77
CA GLU A 45 -105.77 -99.37 33.99
C GLU A 45 -106.26 -100.63 33.27
N GLN A 46 -105.81 -100.89 32.04
CA GLN A 46 -106.16 -102.12 31.32
C GLN A 46 -105.61 -103.39 32.00
N LEU A 47 -104.43 -103.32 32.63
CA LEU A 47 -103.82 -104.44 33.35
C LEU A 47 -104.51 -104.79 34.68
N LYS A 48 -105.19 -103.85 35.33
CA LYS A 48 -105.99 -104.14 36.54
C LYS A 48 -107.15 -105.08 36.26
N LEU A 49 -107.63 -105.15 35.02
CA LEU A 49 -108.82 -105.90 34.67
C LEU A 49 -108.57 -107.40 34.42
N HIS A 50 -107.40 -107.85 33.95
CA HIS A 50 -107.28 -109.21 33.35
C HIS A 50 -106.06 -110.09 33.74
N GLY A 51 -105.20 -109.74 34.70
CA GLY A 51 -104.01 -110.55 35.03
C GLY A 51 -104.13 -111.43 36.28
N THR A 52 -103.64 -112.68 36.20
CA THR A 52 -103.34 -113.52 37.38
C THR A 52 -102.19 -112.91 38.19
N GLN A 53 -102.12 -113.19 39.50
CA GLN A 53 -101.29 -112.44 40.46
C GLN A 53 -99.78 -112.45 40.13
N THR A 54 -99.28 -113.52 39.49
CA THR A 54 -97.88 -113.68 39.07
C THR A 54 -97.49 -112.85 37.85
N GLU A 55 -98.37 -112.71 36.86
CA GLU A 55 -98.09 -111.89 35.66
C GLU A 55 -98.01 -110.40 36.03
N ARG A 56 -98.80 -109.96 37.03
CA ARG A 56 -98.76 -108.56 37.50
C ARG A 56 -97.39 -108.16 38.04
N GLU A 57 -96.68 -109.06 38.72
CA GLU A 57 -95.36 -108.76 39.29
C GLU A 57 -94.29 -108.63 38.20
N GLU A 58 -94.30 -109.50 37.19
CA GLU A 58 -93.37 -109.41 36.04
C GLU A 58 -93.63 -108.15 35.20
N TRP A 59 -94.88 -107.76 35.02
CA TRP A 59 -95.24 -106.52 34.33
C TRP A 59 -94.92 -105.26 35.14
N GLU A 60 -95.11 -105.28 36.46
CA GLU A 60 -94.67 -104.18 37.33
C GLU A 60 -93.15 -104.02 37.31
N GLN A 61 -92.40 -105.14 37.30
CA GLN A 61 -90.95 -105.13 37.11
C GLN A 61 -90.56 -104.61 35.73
N GLY A 62 -91.26 -105.00 34.66
CA GLY A 62 -91.05 -104.50 33.30
C GLY A 62 -91.33 -102.99 33.15
N LEU A 63 -92.40 -102.49 33.77
CA LEU A 63 -92.74 -101.07 33.82
C LEU A 63 -91.74 -100.27 34.65
N LEU A 64 -91.27 -100.82 35.77
CA LEU A 64 -90.18 -100.24 36.56
C LEU A 64 -88.90 -100.18 35.73
N ALA A 65 -88.53 -101.25 35.04
CA ALA A 65 -87.37 -101.29 34.15
C ALA A 65 -87.47 -100.24 33.02
N LEU A 66 -88.65 -100.12 32.39
CA LEU A 66 -88.88 -99.14 31.33
C LEU A 66 -88.83 -97.70 31.85
N LYS A 67 -89.34 -97.45 33.07
CA LYS A 67 -89.23 -96.15 33.75
C LYS A 67 -87.79 -95.84 34.14
N THR A 68 -87.00 -96.84 34.56
CA THR A 68 -85.56 -96.66 34.82
C THR A 68 -84.80 -96.36 33.53
N TRP A 69 -85.13 -97.02 32.42
CA TRP A 69 -84.54 -96.75 31.12
C TRP A 69 -84.91 -95.37 30.59
N GLN A 70 -86.18 -94.98 30.71
CA GLN A 70 -86.66 -93.64 30.36
C GLN A 70 -85.91 -92.56 31.16
N ARG A 71 -85.77 -92.73 32.48
CA ARG A 71 -85.00 -91.81 33.34
C ARG A 71 -83.53 -91.77 32.94
N ALA A 72 -82.92 -92.91 32.63
CA ALA A 72 -81.53 -92.98 32.18
C ALA A 72 -81.32 -92.33 30.80
N ALA A 73 -82.26 -92.50 29.87
CA ALA A 73 -82.24 -91.86 28.56
C ALA A 73 -82.40 -90.34 28.68
N PHE A 74 -83.31 -89.85 29.52
CA PHE A 74 -83.44 -88.41 29.78
C PHE A 74 -82.25 -87.82 30.54
N ALA A 75 -81.64 -88.56 31.46
CA ALA A 75 -80.42 -88.13 32.13
C ALA A 75 -79.28 -87.97 31.11
N LYS A 76 -79.11 -88.93 30.19
CA LYS A 76 -78.13 -88.84 29.09
C LYS A 76 -78.46 -87.72 28.11
N LEU A 77 -79.74 -87.52 27.78
CA LEU A 77 -80.18 -86.42 26.92
C LEU A 77 -79.82 -85.08 27.56
N HIS A 78 -80.19 -84.86 28.83
CA HIS A 78 -79.84 -83.62 29.54
C HIS A 78 -78.33 -83.45 29.75
N GLU A 79 -77.58 -84.52 29.95
CA GLU A 79 -76.12 -84.46 30.02
C GLU A 79 -75.53 -84.06 28.66
N SER A 80 -76.06 -84.61 27.55
CA SER A 80 -75.65 -84.23 26.20
C SER A 80 -76.06 -82.80 25.83
N GLU A 81 -77.24 -82.35 26.26
CA GLU A 81 -77.75 -81.00 26.06
C GLU A 81 -76.90 -80.00 26.83
N ARG A 82 -76.58 -80.27 28.11
CA ARG A 82 -75.67 -79.44 28.90
C ARG A 82 -74.26 -79.41 28.29
N ALA A 83 -73.73 -80.55 27.85
CA ALA A 83 -72.43 -80.59 27.19
C ALA A 83 -72.41 -79.75 25.90
N LEU A 84 -73.48 -79.86 25.10
CA LEU A 84 -73.64 -79.07 23.88
C LEU A 84 -73.79 -77.58 24.18
N GLN A 85 -74.55 -77.22 25.23
CA GLN A 85 -74.66 -75.84 25.72
C GLN A 85 -73.30 -75.29 26.14
N THR A 86 -72.52 -76.05 26.92
CA THR A 86 -71.18 -75.61 27.36
C THR A 86 -70.21 -75.43 26.19
N GLN A 87 -70.26 -76.31 25.20
CA GLN A 87 -69.47 -76.19 23.96
C GLN A 87 -69.92 -74.99 23.12
N GLN A 88 -71.23 -74.72 23.07
CA GLN A 88 -71.76 -73.55 22.39
C GLN A 88 -71.32 -72.25 23.09
N ASP A 89 -71.37 -72.20 24.42
CA ASP A 89 -70.91 -71.05 25.22
C ASP A 89 -69.40 -70.81 25.05
N GLU A 90 -68.59 -71.88 25.02
CA GLU A 90 -67.15 -71.79 24.79
C GLU A 90 -66.85 -71.30 23.38
N ASN A 91 -67.55 -71.81 22.36
CA ASN A 91 -67.43 -71.33 20.98
C ASN A 91 -67.84 -69.85 20.88
N GLN A 92 -68.92 -69.43 21.52
CA GLN A 92 -69.33 -68.02 21.56
C GLN A 92 -68.26 -67.15 22.23
N ARG A 93 -67.62 -67.62 23.30
CA ARG A 93 -66.52 -66.91 23.97
C ARG A 93 -65.30 -66.78 23.05
N GLN A 94 -64.92 -67.84 22.34
CA GLN A 94 -63.81 -67.81 21.38
C GLN A 94 -64.12 -66.87 20.19
N GLN A 95 -65.37 -66.89 19.68
CA GLN A 95 -65.80 -65.97 18.62
C GLN A 95 -65.72 -64.51 19.07
N ARG A 96 -66.10 -64.18 20.31
CA ARG A 96 -65.95 -62.82 20.87
C ARG A 96 -64.49 -62.39 20.97
N LEU A 97 -63.58 -63.28 21.37
CA LEU A 97 -62.14 -63.00 21.42
C LEU A 97 -61.57 -62.76 20.01
N LEU A 98 -61.93 -63.60 19.04
CA LEU A 98 -61.52 -63.41 17.64
C LEU A 98 -62.03 -62.09 17.05
N ALA A 99 -63.28 -61.71 17.36
CA ALA A 99 -63.83 -60.42 16.94
C ALA A 99 -63.04 -59.25 17.56
N SER A 100 -62.69 -59.33 18.85
CA SER A 100 -61.87 -58.32 19.53
C SER A 100 -60.49 -58.18 18.88
N LEU A 101 -59.81 -59.29 18.58
CA LEU A 101 -58.48 -59.26 17.95
C LEU A 101 -58.53 -58.75 16.51
N ARG A 102 -59.60 -59.06 15.76
CA ARG A 102 -59.81 -58.51 14.41
C ARG A 102 -59.98 -57.00 14.45
N LEU A 103 -60.74 -56.48 15.42
CA LEU A 103 -60.93 -55.04 15.61
C LEU A 103 -59.61 -54.35 16.00
N GLU A 104 -58.82 -54.96 16.89
CA GLU A 104 -57.50 -54.42 17.24
C GLU A 104 -56.54 -54.43 16.04
N ARG A 105 -56.53 -55.49 15.24
CA ARG A 105 -55.74 -55.57 14.00
C ARG A 105 -56.14 -54.51 12.98
N THR A 106 -57.43 -54.28 12.76
CA THR A 106 -57.90 -53.25 11.82
C THR A 106 -57.56 -51.86 12.34
N TYR A 107 -57.75 -51.62 13.64
CA TYR A 107 -57.38 -50.37 14.29
C TYR A 107 -55.88 -50.06 14.19
N LEU A 108 -55.02 -51.04 14.50
CA LEU A 108 -53.57 -50.89 14.39
C LEU A 108 -53.13 -50.72 12.94
N SER A 109 -53.72 -51.46 12.00
CA SER A 109 -53.47 -51.27 10.56
C SER A 109 -53.81 -49.85 10.10
N GLN A 110 -54.96 -49.32 10.52
CA GLN A 110 -55.39 -47.97 10.21
C GLN A 110 -54.44 -46.94 10.83
N LYS A 111 -54.02 -47.12 12.08
CA LYS A 111 -53.03 -46.25 12.73
C LYS A 111 -51.67 -46.29 12.03
N ILE A 112 -51.18 -47.46 11.66
CA ILE A 112 -49.93 -47.60 10.91
C ILE A 112 -50.05 -46.86 9.58
N GLN A 113 -51.20 -46.96 8.90
CA GLN A 113 -51.43 -46.25 7.65
C GLN A 113 -51.38 -44.72 7.84
N VAL A 114 -52.07 -44.21 8.86
CA VAL A 114 -52.04 -42.77 9.22
C VAL A 114 -50.61 -42.33 9.56
N CYS A 115 -49.83 -43.16 10.26
CA CYS A 115 -48.44 -42.84 10.60
C CYS A 115 -47.47 -42.93 9.42
N LYS A 116 -47.81 -43.65 8.34
CA LYS A 116 -47.00 -43.72 7.11
C LYS A 116 -47.14 -42.46 6.26
N ASP A 117 -48.27 -41.77 6.36
CA ASP A 117 -48.58 -40.56 5.59
C ASP A 117 -48.06 -39.30 6.31
N PHE A 118 -46.75 -39.24 6.60
CA PHE A 118 -46.13 -38.00 7.08
C PHE A 118 -45.73 -37.13 5.88
N GLN A 119 -46.16 -35.87 5.88
CA GLN A 119 -45.81 -34.92 4.83
C GLN A 119 -44.73 -33.96 5.32
N THR A 120 -43.70 -33.74 4.49
CA THR A 120 -42.64 -32.75 4.73
C THR A 120 -42.73 -31.63 3.69
N PRO A 121 -43.71 -30.71 3.82
CA PRO A 121 -44.01 -29.72 2.77
C PRO A 121 -42.85 -28.75 2.49
N ASN A 122 -42.06 -28.41 3.51
CA ASN A 122 -40.92 -27.51 3.34
C ASN A 122 -39.76 -28.18 2.61
N LEU A 123 -39.48 -29.45 2.91
CA LEU A 123 -38.47 -30.23 2.19
C LEU A 123 -38.85 -30.39 0.71
N LEU A 124 -40.13 -30.64 0.44
CA LEU A 124 -40.66 -30.73 -0.92
C LEU A 124 -40.42 -29.43 -1.70
N LYS A 125 -40.76 -28.26 -1.12
CA LYS A 125 -40.53 -26.96 -1.76
C LYS A 125 -39.05 -26.70 -2.05
N MET A 126 -38.16 -27.07 -1.13
CA MET A 126 -36.71 -26.94 -1.35
C MET A 126 -36.22 -27.85 -2.46
N ALA A 127 -36.64 -29.12 -2.44
CA ALA A 127 -36.26 -30.11 -3.43
C ALA A 127 -36.76 -29.71 -4.83
N GLN A 128 -38.00 -29.23 -4.95
CA GLN A 128 -38.55 -28.72 -6.21
C GLN A 128 -37.72 -27.54 -6.74
N ALA A 129 -37.41 -26.55 -5.90
CA ALA A 129 -36.66 -25.36 -6.33
C ALA A 129 -35.24 -25.67 -6.83
N GLU A 130 -34.62 -26.77 -6.39
CA GLU A 130 -33.32 -27.22 -6.88
C GLU A 130 -33.40 -28.16 -8.06
N VAL A 131 -34.32 -29.13 -8.03
CA VAL A 131 -34.49 -30.11 -9.12
C VAL A 131 -35.02 -29.44 -10.40
N GLU A 132 -35.93 -28.47 -10.28
CA GLU A 132 -36.42 -27.66 -11.41
C GLU A 132 -35.31 -26.85 -12.11
N ARG A 133 -34.20 -26.55 -11.42
CA ARG A 133 -33.03 -25.90 -12.06
C ARG A 133 -32.18 -26.88 -12.86
N THR A 134 -32.23 -28.17 -12.53
CA THR A 134 -31.38 -29.21 -13.13
C THR A 134 -32.05 -29.98 -14.27
N VAL A 135 -33.39 -30.08 -14.29
CA VAL A 135 -34.13 -30.87 -15.28
C VAL A 135 -35.07 -29.96 -16.07
N ASN A 136 -34.80 -29.83 -17.37
CA ASN A 136 -35.66 -29.10 -18.31
C ASN A 136 -37.03 -29.79 -18.46
N GLY A 137 -38.00 -29.38 -17.65
CA GLY A 137 -39.38 -29.18 -18.08
C GLY A 137 -40.25 -30.40 -18.41
N LYS A 138 -40.12 -31.54 -17.71
CA LYS A 138 -41.19 -32.55 -17.70
C LYS A 138 -41.54 -32.93 -16.27
N GLY A 139 -42.79 -32.63 -15.89
CA GLY A 139 -43.30 -32.82 -14.53
C GLY A 139 -43.37 -34.29 -14.15
N GLU A 140 -42.38 -34.73 -13.39
CA GLU A 140 -42.39 -36.02 -12.69
C GLU A 140 -42.96 -35.89 -11.27
N PRO A 141 -43.46 -37.00 -10.69
CA PRO A 141 -44.27 -36.95 -9.47
C PRO A 141 -43.49 -36.44 -8.25
N GLN A 142 -44.22 -35.77 -7.35
CA GLN A 142 -43.70 -35.05 -6.16
C GLN A 142 -42.77 -35.85 -5.24
N ARG A 143 -42.87 -37.19 -5.22
CA ARG A 143 -42.00 -38.06 -4.41
C ARG A 143 -40.59 -38.19 -5.01
N ASP A 144 -40.46 -38.08 -6.32
CA ASP A 144 -39.18 -38.22 -7.02
C ASP A 144 -38.30 -36.98 -6.85
N ALA A 145 -38.90 -35.80 -6.61
CA ALA A 145 -38.12 -34.58 -6.36
C ALA A 145 -37.29 -34.68 -5.07
N ILE A 146 -37.85 -35.24 -3.99
CA ILE A 146 -37.16 -35.34 -2.70
C ILE A 146 -36.05 -36.40 -2.78
N THR A 147 -36.33 -37.56 -3.38
CA THR A 147 -35.33 -38.60 -3.58
C THR A 147 -34.23 -38.15 -4.55
N ALA A 148 -34.54 -37.37 -5.59
CA ALA A 148 -33.54 -36.78 -6.48
C ALA A 148 -32.67 -35.72 -5.78
N PHE A 149 -33.26 -34.85 -4.95
CA PHE A 149 -32.54 -33.84 -4.18
C PHE A 149 -31.61 -34.47 -3.13
N LEU A 150 -32.10 -35.47 -2.39
CA LEU A 150 -31.31 -36.17 -1.37
C LEU A 150 -30.39 -37.25 -1.95
N GLN A 151 -30.62 -37.69 -3.19
CA GLN A 151 -30.00 -38.85 -3.84
C GLN A 151 -30.14 -40.16 -3.02
N ALA A 152 -31.15 -40.23 -2.16
CA ALA A 152 -31.38 -41.32 -1.22
C ALA A 152 -32.89 -41.51 -1.01
N ASP A 153 -33.32 -42.75 -0.75
CA ASP A 153 -34.70 -43.09 -0.41
C ASP A 153 -34.98 -42.74 1.06
N VAL A 154 -35.88 -41.78 1.27
CA VAL A 154 -36.30 -41.30 2.59
C VAL A 154 -36.98 -42.39 3.42
N HIS A 155 -37.48 -43.44 2.77
CA HIS A 155 -38.14 -44.55 3.44
C HIS A 155 -37.18 -45.70 3.84
N ASP A 156 -35.92 -45.68 3.37
CA ASP A 156 -34.93 -46.69 3.74
C ASP A 156 -34.18 -46.29 5.03
N PRO A 157 -34.32 -47.03 6.14
CA PRO A 157 -33.62 -46.72 7.39
C PRO A 157 -32.09 -46.83 7.28
N SER A 158 -31.57 -47.59 6.31
CA SER A 158 -30.12 -47.76 6.12
C SER A 158 -29.45 -46.49 5.58
N GLN A 159 -30.18 -45.66 4.82
CA GLN A 159 -29.69 -44.42 4.21
C GLN A 159 -29.86 -43.18 5.10
N LYS A 160 -30.41 -43.36 6.31
CA LYS A 160 -30.72 -42.25 7.24
C LYS A 160 -29.51 -41.34 7.54
N GLN A 161 -28.32 -41.93 7.73
CA GLN A 161 -27.12 -41.15 8.05
C GLN A 161 -26.67 -40.28 6.87
N GLU A 162 -26.78 -40.80 5.65
CA GLU A 162 -26.45 -40.06 4.42
C GLU A 162 -27.42 -38.89 4.20
N ILE A 163 -28.72 -39.13 4.39
CA ILE A 163 -29.74 -38.07 4.32
C ILE A 163 -29.46 -36.96 5.33
N LEU A 164 -29.15 -37.31 6.58
CA LEU A 164 -28.84 -36.33 7.62
C LEU A 164 -27.56 -35.55 7.30
N ALA A 165 -26.51 -36.21 6.82
CA ALA A 165 -25.27 -35.56 6.43
C ALA A 165 -25.51 -34.56 5.29
N ARG A 166 -26.32 -34.92 4.30
CA ARG A 166 -26.66 -34.05 3.16
C ARG A 166 -27.52 -32.86 3.58
N LEU A 167 -28.52 -33.07 4.43
CA LEU A 167 -29.31 -31.97 5.00
C LEU A 167 -28.44 -31.01 5.83
N GLN A 168 -27.47 -31.54 6.58
CA GLN A 168 -26.53 -30.72 7.35
C GLN A 168 -25.57 -29.95 6.43
N GLN A 169 -25.10 -30.57 5.34
CA GLN A 169 -24.32 -29.89 4.31
C GLN A 169 -25.12 -28.74 3.70
N GLU A 170 -26.36 -28.98 3.28
CA GLU A 170 -27.25 -27.95 2.73
C GLU A 170 -27.52 -26.81 3.72
N LEU A 171 -27.74 -27.13 4.99
CA LEU A 171 -27.90 -26.14 6.05
C LEU A 171 -26.63 -25.29 6.20
N ASN A 172 -25.45 -25.90 6.16
CA ASN A 172 -24.17 -25.20 6.25
C ASN A 172 -23.92 -24.31 5.02
N VAL A 173 -24.22 -24.79 3.81
CA VAL A 173 -24.09 -24.03 2.56
C VAL A 173 -25.02 -22.83 2.57
N ARG A 174 -26.29 -23.02 2.92
CA ARG A 174 -27.27 -21.93 3.03
C ARG A 174 -26.90 -20.93 4.11
N GLY A 175 -26.42 -21.40 5.26
CA GLY A 175 -25.88 -20.53 6.31
C GLY A 175 -24.65 -19.74 5.89
N GLY A 176 -23.80 -20.31 5.01
CA GLY A 176 -22.69 -19.60 4.36
C GLY A 176 -23.18 -18.51 3.42
N LEU A 177 -24.08 -18.86 2.49
CA LEU A 177 -24.66 -17.92 1.54
C LEU A 177 -25.43 -16.79 2.24
N GLU A 178 -26.14 -17.06 3.34
CA GLU A 178 -26.82 -16.02 4.12
C GLU A 178 -25.82 -15.02 4.73
N ARG A 179 -24.69 -15.51 5.25
CA ARG A 179 -23.60 -14.66 5.76
C ARG A 179 -22.98 -13.83 4.64
N ASP A 180 -22.72 -14.42 3.48
CA ASP A 180 -22.15 -13.73 2.33
C ASP A 180 -23.09 -12.66 1.78
N VAL A 181 -24.39 -12.97 1.66
CA VAL A 181 -25.41 -11.99 1.26
C VAL A 181 -25.48 -10.85 2.27
N LYS A 182 -25.42 -11.13 3.58
CA LYS A 182 -25.37 -10.08 4.61
C LYS A 182 -24.12 -9.20 4.48
N LEU A 183 -22.94 -9.79 4.26
CA LEU A 183 -21.69 -9.06 4.04
C LEU A 183 -21.76 -8.19 2.77
N LYS A 184 -22.26 -8.74 1.65
CA LYS A 184 -22.41 -7.97 0.40
C LYS A 184 -23.47 -6.88 0.49
N GLN A 185 -24.55 -7.10 1.24
CA GLN A 185 -25.53 -6.06 1.55
C GLN A 185 -24.91 -4.94 2.39
N GLN A 186 -24.00 -5.26 3.31
CA GLN A 186 -23.26 -4.26 4.08
C GLN A 186 -22.27 -3.49 3.20
N GLU A 187 -21.44 -4.16 2.40
CA GLU A 187 -20.54 -3.51 1.44
C GLU A 187 -21.30 -2.58 0.49
N LEU A 188 -22.48 -3.01 0.01
CA LEU A 188 -23.33 -2.18 -0.85
C LEU A 188 -23.82 -0.94 -0.12
N LYS A 189 -24.24 -1.05 1.15
CA LYS A 189 -24.63 0.12 1.97
C LYS A 189 -23.46 1.07 2.16
N ASP A 190 -22.25 0.56 2.42
CA ASP A 190 -21.04 1.38 2.60
C ASP A 190 -20.65 2.12 1.30
N VAL A 191 -20.74 1.43 0.16
CA VAL A 191 -20.51 2.05 -1.16
C VAL A 191 -21.58 3.10 -1.47
N GLN A 192 -22.85 2.84 -1.15
CA GLN A 192 -23.92 3.82 -1.32
C GLN A 192 -23.71 5.05 -0.44
N LEU A 193 -23.29 4.88 0.82
CA LEU A 193 -22.98 5.98 1.73
C LEU A 193 -21.79 6.81 1.21
N ASN A 194 -20.74 6.16 0.73
CA ASN A 194 -19.58 6.82 0.12
C ASN A 194 -19.97 7.58 -1.15
N LEU A 195 -20.82 6.99 -2.00
CA LEU A 195 -21.36 7.64 -3.18
C LEU A 195 -22.20 8.86 -2.81
N GLN A 196 -23.11 8.74 -1.83
CA GLN A 196 -23.92 9.87 -1.33
C GLN A 196 -23.05 11.00 -0.78
N THR A 197 -21.99 10.66 -0.04
CA THR A 197 -21.04 11.65 0.49
C THR A 197 -20.29 12.37 -0.64
N LYS A 198 -19.84 11.61 -1.65
CA LYS A 198 -19.15 12.14 -2.83
C LYS A 198 -20.09 12.97 -3.71
N THR A 199 -21.33 12.55 -3.94
CA THR A 199 -22.30 13.32 -4.72
C THR A 199 -22.69 14.59 -3.99
N ALA A 200 -22.92 14.55 -2.67
CA ALA A 200 -23.15 15.75 -1.87
C ALA A 200 -21.98 16.74 -1.97
N PHE A 201 -20.74 16.25 -1.83
CA PHE A 201 -19.54 17.06 -2.03
C PHE A 201 -19.49 17.68 -3.45
N LEU A 202 -19.72 16.89 -4.50
CA LEU A 202 -19.72 17.36 -5.89
C LEU A 202 -20.85 18.35 -6.17
N THR A 203 -22.00 18.23 -5.51
CA THR A 203 -23.09 19.22 -5.64
C THR A 203 -22.76 20.54 -4.94
N HIS A 204 -21.97 20.53 -3.87
CA HIS A 204 -21.53 21.74 -3.17
C HIS A 204 -20.29 22.41 -3.79
N LEU A 205 -19.51 21.67 -4.59
CA LEU A 205 -18.27 22.16 -5.19
C LEU A 205 -18.48 23.40 -6.11
N PRO A 206 -19.49 23.48 -6.99
CA PRO A 206 -19.75 24.68 -7.79
C PRO A 206 -20.01 25.93 -6.94
N ASP A 207 -20.74 25.80 -5.82
CA ASP A 207 -21.04 26.93 -4.94
C ASP A 207 -19.77 27.41 -4.22
N GLN A 208 -18.93 26.48 -3.76
CA GLN A 208 -17.63 26.80 -3.16
C GLN A 208 -16.69 27.44 -4.19
N LEU A 209 -16.63 26.92 -5.42
CA LEU A 209 -15.85 27.51 -6.50
C LEU A 209 -16.36 28.90 -6.89
N ALA A 210 -17.68 29.10 -6.94
CA ALA A 210 -18.28 30.41 -7.19
C ALA A 210 -17.99 31.41 -6.06
N ALA A 211 -17.92 30.94 -4.81
CA ALA A 211 -17.50 31.76 -3.68
C ALA A 211 -16.02 32.15 -3.80
N VAL A 212 -15.12 31.21 -4.12
CA VAL A 212 -13.69 31.47 -4.36
C VAL A 212 -13.50 32.39 -5.57
N GLU A 213 -14.25 32.20 -6.65
CA GLU A 213 -14.24 33.09 -7.82
C GLU A 213 -14.68 34.50 -7.42
N ARG A 214 -15.77 34.64 -6.66
CA ARG A 214 -16.26 35.94 -6.18
C ARG A 214 -15.21 36.66 -5.33
N VAL A 215 -14.53 35.95 -4.43
CA VAL A 215 -13.49 36.50 -3.56
C VAL A 215 -12.21 36.83 -4.34
N SER A 216 -11.84 36.02 -5.35
CA SER A 216 -10.62 36.23 -6.14
C SER A 216 -10.80 37.23 -7.28
N LYS A 217 -12.03 37.50 -7.75
CA LYS A 217 -12.32 38.41 -8.88
C LYS A 217 -11.71 39.81 -8.76
N PRO A 218 -11.72 40.50 -7.59
CA PRO A 218 -11.04 41.78 -7.43
C PRO A 218 -9.52 41.68 -7.64
N LEU A 219 -8.90 40.62 -7.11
CA LEU A 219 -7.46 40.37 -7.27
C LEU A 219 -7.12 40.03 -8.73
N GLN A 220 -7.92 39.19 -9.38
CA GLN A 220 -7.77 38.88 -10.80
C GLN A 220 -7.85 40.14 -11.67
N LYS A 221 -8.84 41.01 -11.40
CA LYS A 221 -8.96 42.30 -12.08
C LYS A 221 -7.71 43.15 -11.87
N PHE A 222 -7.22 43.27 -10.64
CA PHE A 222 -6.02 44.03 -10.31
C PHE A 222 -4.77 43.49 -11.04
N VAL A 223 -4.55 42.18 -11.03
CA VAL A 223 -3.42 41.55 -11.72
C VAL A 223 -3.53 41.70 -13.24
N ALA A 224 -4.74 41.61 -13.79
CA ALA A 224 -4.99 41.78 -15.22
C ALA A 224 -4.79 43.23 -15.70
N THR A 225 -5.24 44.25 -14.95
CA THR A 225 -5.03 45.66 -15.31
C THR A 225 -3.58 46.12 -15.16
N SER A 226 -2.80 45.45 -14.30
CA SER A 226 -1.43 45.89 -14.02
C SER A 226 -0.48 45.73 -15.21
N ASN A 227 -0.85 45.05 -16.32
CA ASN A 227 0.04 44.71 -17.45
C ASN A 227 1.38 44.04 -17.04
N LEU A 228 1.57 43.70 -15.76
CA LEU A 228 2.78 43.09 -15.20
C LEU A 228 2.91 41.63 -15.62
N LEU A 229 1.84 41.02 -16.12
CA LEU A 229 1.87 39.77 -16.85
C LEU A 229 1.13 39.97 -18.18
N PRO A 230 1.79 39.87 -19.35
CA PRO A 230 1.07 39.83 -20.62
C PRO A 230 0.12 38.64 -20.56
N SER A 231 -1.20 38.92 -20.61
CA SER A 231 -2.32 37.96 -20.63
C SER A 231 -1.91 36.48 -20.54
N ALA A 232 -1.53 36.04 -19.34
CA ALA A 232 -1.12 34.66 -19.09
C ALA A 232 -2.27 33.66 -19.29
N GLY A 233 -3.48 34.15 -19.62
CA GLY A 233 -4.65 33.37 -19.99
C GLY A 233 -4.66 32.87 -21.44
N ALA A 234 -4.03 33.58 -22.38
CA ALA A 234 -4.24 33.32 -23.82
C ALA A 234 -3.24 32.32 -24.43
N SER A 235 -2.12 32.03 -23.78
CA SER A 235 -1.14 31.02 -24.21
C SER A 235 -1.19 29.74 -23.37
N LEU A 236 -2.30 29.48 -22.66
CA LEU A 236 -2.48 28.32 -21.78
C LEU A 236 -2.79 27.01 -22.53
N ILE A 237 -2.97 27.05 -23.84
CA ILE A 237 -3.48 25.96 -24.70
C ILE A 237 -2.39 25.45 -25.65
N GLY A 238 -1.14 25.34 -25.18
CA GLY A 238 -0.22 24.42 -25.84
C GLY A 238 -0.66 22.99 -25.53
N SER A 239 -0.77 22.12 -26.54
CA SER A 239 -1.05 20.68 -26.38
C SER A 239 -0.18 20.05 -25.30
N ASP A 240 1.09 20.45 -25.25
CA ASP A 240 2.09 19.88 -24.35
C ASP A 240 1.87 20.30 -22.89
N ARG A 241 1.40 21.54 -22.64
CA ARG A 241 1.13 22.01 -21.28
C ARG A 241 -0.11 21.32 -20.72
N LEU A 242 -1.16 21.17 -21.54
CA LEU A 242 -2.35 20.42 -21.17
C LEU A 242 -2.02 18.95 -20.89
N GLN A 243 -1.23 18.30 -21.75
CA GLN A 243 -0.80 16.93 -21.53
C GLN A 243 -0.01 16.78 -20.21
N ARG A 244 0.90 17.73 -19.90
CA ARG A 244 1.59 17.74 -18.60
C ARG A 244 0.63 17.89 -17.42
N LEU A 245 -0.38 18.75 -17.54
CA LEU A 245 -1.40 18.95 -16.50
C LEU A 245 -2.30 17.71 -16.33
N GLU A 246 -2.67 17.05 -17.41
CA GLU A 246 -3.44 15.79 -17.38
C GLU A 246 -2.68 14.69 -16.66
N LEU A 247 -1.38 14.53 -16.95
CA LEU A 247 -0.50 13.62 -16.22
C LEU A 247 -0.41 14.00 -14.73
N ALA A 248 -0.38 15.31 -14.43
CA ALA A 248 -0.30 15.83 -13.07
C ALA A 248 -1.59 15.64 -12.24
N ARG A 249 -2.77 15.42 -12.84
CA ARG A 249 -4.06 15.18 -12.12
C ARG A 249 -4.01 14.02 -11.14
N SER A 250 -3.01 13.20 -11.34
CA SER A 250 -2.86 11.87 -10.79
C SER A 250 -1.77 11.85 -9.69
N LEU A 251 -1.09 12.99 -9.48
CA LEU A 251 -0.10 13.19 -8.43
C LEU A 251 -0.75 13.38 -7.05
N SER A 252 0.00 13.05 -5.99
CA SER A 252 -0.38 13.42 -4.63
C SER A 252 -0.39 14.96 -4.46
N PRO A 253 -1.15 15.52 -3.51
CA PRO A 253 -1.22 16.97 -3.32
C PRO A 253 0.16 17.65 -3.13
N PRO A 254 1.11 17.08 -2.34
CA PRO A 254 2.44 17.68 -2.20
C PRO A 254 3.23 17.67 -3.51
N LEU A 255 3.20 16.57 -4.27
CA LEU A 255 3.87 16.49 -5.58
C LEU A 255 3.21 17.39 -6.63
N TYR A 256 1.88 17.53 -6.59
CA TYR A 256 1.15 18.45 -7.45
C TYR A 256 1.58 19.89 -7.18
N THR A 257 1.77 20.28 -5.91
CA THR A 257 2.29 21.59 -5.53
C THR A 257 3.70 21.82 -6.09
N VAL A 258 4.62 20.87 -5.92
CA VAL A 258 5.98 20.94 -6.51
C VAL A 258 5.90 21.10 -8.02
N PHE A 259 5.12 20.26 -8.70
CA PHE A 259 4.92 20.31 -10.15
C PHE A 259 4.39 21.67 -10.60
N HIS A 260 3.34 22.17 -9.96
CA HIS A 260 2.71 23.44 -10.32
C HIS A 260 3.68 24.62 -10.15
N GLN A 261 4.42 24.65 -9.04
CA GLN A 261 5.43 25.69 -8.77
C GLN A 261 6.56 25.68 -9.80
N LEU A 262 7.10 24.50 -10.12
CA LEU A 262 8.16 24.34 -11.11
C LEU A 262 7.67 24.65 -12.54
N GLN A 263 6.47 24.20 -12.91
CA GLN A 263 5.86 24.49 -14.19
C GLN A 263 5.62 26.00 -14.35
N THR A 264 5.17 26.68 -13.30
CA THR A 264 4.99 28.15 -13.32
C THR A 264 6.32 28.88 -13.55
N LEU A 265 7.42 28.40 -12.95
CA LEU A 265 8.75 28.94 -13.21
C LEU A 265 9.22 28.68 -14.64
N GLN A 266 8.97 27.48 -15.18
CA GLN A 266 9.29 27.13 -16.57
C GLN A 266 8.52 28.04 -17.55
N ASP A 267 7.21 28.21 -17.33
CA ASP A 267 6.34 29.03 -18.17
C ASP A 267 6.82 30.50 -18.15
N LYS A 268 7.23 31.02 -16.98
CA LYS A 268 7.81 32.37 -16.85
C LYS A 268 9.10 32.52 -17.65
N GLN A 269 10.00 31.54 -17.61
CA GLN A 269 11.25 31.55 -18.39
C GLN A 269 11.00 31.52 -19.90
N GLN A 270 10.01 30.75 -20.36
CA GLN A 270 9.64 30.69 -21.78
C GLN A 270 8.95 31.95 -22.28
N SER A 271 8.20 32.63 -21.41
CA SER A 271 7.44 33.85 -21.76
C SER A 271 8.26 35.13 -21.80
N GLN A 272 9.51 35.12 -21.30
CA GLN A 272 10.34 36.32 -21.28
C GLN A 272 10.73 36.68 -22.72
N PRO A 273 10.25 37.82 -23.27
CA PRO A 273 10.52 38.19 -24.65
C PRO A 273 12.02 38.38 -24.80
N GLN A 274 12.64 37.59 -25.70
CA GLN A 274 14.02 37.82 -26.10
C GLN A 274 14.08 39.26 -26.62
N ALA A 275 14.79 40.14 -25.92
CA ALA A 275 14.94 41.52 -26.32
C ALA A 275 15.58 41.54 -27.73
N HIS A 276 14.76 41.83 -28.73
CA HIS A 276 15.16 41.88 -30.13
C HIS A 276 16.27 42.91 -30.31
N GLY A 277 17.54 42.49 -30.42
CA GLY A 277 18.63 43.38 -30.80
C GLY A 277 20.04 42.98 -30.40
N ALA A 278 20.24 42.15 -29.38
CA ALA A 278 21.58 41.66 -29.05
C ALA A 278 21.90 40.41 -29.88
N PRO A 279 23.05 40.34 -30.59
CA PRO A 279 23.54 39.10 -31.19
C PRO A 279 23.84 38.12 -30.06
N LEU A 280 22.83 37.32 -29.74
CA LEU A 280 22.86 36.33 -28.67
C LEU A 280 23.84 35.23 -29.06
N ASP A 281 24.85 35.05 -28.22
CA ASP A 281 25.68 33.86 -28.21
C ASP A 281 24.72 32.64 -28.12
N PRO A 282 24.78 31.67 -29.05
CA PRO A 282 23.87 30.53 -29.11
C PRO A 282 23.95 29.59 -27.89
N LEU A 283 24.74 29.93 -26.88
CA LEU A 283 24.93 29.17 -25.65
C LEU A 283 24.02 29.60 -24.49
N GLU A 284 23.34 30.76 -24.56
CA GLU A 284 22.54 31.26 -23.42
C GLU A 284 21.04 30.92 -23.48
N ASN A 285 20.47 30.62 -24.65
CA ASN A 285 19.01 30.53 -24.82
C ASN A 285 18.43 29.10 -24.83
N ASP A 286 19.22 28.06 -24.63
CA ASP A 286 18.72 26.69 -24.62
C ASP A 286 18.19 26.25 -23.25
N HIS A 287 16.87 26.38 -23.08
CA HIS A 287 16.01 25.57 -22.19
C HIS A 287 16.71 25.05 -20.92
N THR A 288 17.09 25.96 -20.01
CA THR A 288 17.86 25.62 -18.80
C THR A 288 17.13 24.67 -17.84
N MET A 289 15.79 24.56 -17.99
CA MET A 289 14.93 23.78 -17.13
C MET A 289 13.78 23.13 -17.90
N GLN A 290 13.52 21.83 -17.67
CA GLN A 290 12.31 21.14 -18.12
C GLN A 290 11.68 20.35 -16.97
N VAL A 291 10.36 20.48 -16.81
CA VAL A 291 9.57 19.73 -15.82
C VAL A 291 8.81 18.62 -16.53
N ARG A 292 8.89 17.39 -16.01
CA ARG A 292 8.14 16.23 -16.52
C ARG A 292 7.50 15.47 -15.38
N VAL A 293 6.41 14.77 -15.68
CA VAL A 293 5.77 13.82 -14.78
C VAL A 293 5.95 12.43 -15.38
N THR A 294 6.38 11.47 -14.56
CA THR A 294 6.49 10.07 -15.00
C THR A 294 5.71 9.17 -14.06
N ALA A 295 4.96 8.24 -14.64
CA ALA A 295 4.35 7.13 -13.92
C ALA A 295 5.28 5.93 -14.07
N THR A 296 6.08 5.63 -13.05
CA THR A 296 7.03 4.51 -13.11
C THR A 296 6.36 3.19 -12.76
N HIS A 297 5.36 3.17 -11.86
CA HIS A 297 4.42 2.08 -11.61
C HIS A 297 3.12 2.64 -10.97
N ASP A 298 2.07 1.82 -10.82
CA ASP A 298 0.69 2.25 -10.47
C ASP A 298 0.56 3.08 -9.17
N HIS A 299 1.58 3.09 -8.31
CA HIS A 299 1.58 3.81 -7.03
C HIS A 299 2.74 4.80 -6.83
N ASP A 300 3.80 4.74 -7.66
CA ASP A 300 4.95 5.64 -7.56
C ASP A 300 4.98 6.60 -8.75
N ARG A 301 4.24 7.70 -8.60
CA ARG A 301 4.36 8.84 -9.50
C ARG A 301 5.39 9.82 -8.95
N GLN A 302 6.25 10.28 -9.83
CA GLN A 302 7.33 11.19 -9.49
C GLN A 302 7.29 12.42 -10.40
N VAL A 303 7.75 13.54 -9.85
CA VAL A 303 7.99 14.78 -10.60
C VAL A 303 9.47 14.84 -10.93
N LEU A 304 9.79 15.05 -12.20
CA LEU A 304 11.15 15.14 -12.70
C LEU A 304 11.49 16.58 -13.06
N LEU A 305 12.52 17.12 -12.41
CA LEU A 305 13.10 18.41 -12.77
C LEU A 305 14.42 18.17 -13.51
N GLN A 306 14.46 18.55 -14.79
CA GLN A 306 15.64 18.37 -15.64
C GLN A 306 16.36 19.70 -15.76
N LEU A 307 17.60 19.74 -15.30
CA LEU A 307 18.46 20.91 -15.36
C LEU A 307 19.61 20.65 -16.33
N MET A 308 19.82 21.58 -17.26
CA MET A 308 20.89 21.51 -18.24
C MET A 308 22.14 22.18 -17.68
N VAL A 309 23.23 21.42 -17.61
CA VAL A 309 24.53 21.86 -17.08
C VAL A 309 25.53 21.89 -18.23
N PRO A 310 26.22 23.03 -18.48
CA PRO A 310 27.19 23.11 -19.57
C PRO A 310 28.36 22.14 -19.33
N ASP A 311 28.75 21.40 -20.36
CA ASP A 311 29.92 20.52 -20.32
C ASP A 311 31.18 21.30 -20.70
N LEU A 312 31.95 21.74 -19.72
CA LEU A 312 33.17 22.53 -19.97
C LEU A 312 34.26 21.76 -20.72
N SER A 313 34.15 20.43 -20.84
CA SER A 313 35.07 19.64 -21.67
C SER A 313 34.74 19.69 -23.16
N SER A 314 33.53 20.11 -23.52
CA SER A 314 33.03 20.16 -24.90
C SER A 314 32.15 21.39 -25.08
N SER A 315 32.65 22.41 -25.78
CA SER A 315 32.01 23.73 -25.94
C SER A 315 30.56 23.71 -26.43
N SER A 316 30.09 22.64 -27.07
CA SER A 316 28.73 22.51 -27.62
C SER A 316 27.82 21.51 -26.89
N ARG A 317 28.27 20.85 -25.82
CA ARG A 317 27.48 19.79 -25.16
C ARG A 317 26.92 20.26 -23.82
N PHE A 318 25.66 19.96 -23.59
CA PHE A 318 25.02 20.10 -22.28
C PHE A 318 24.77 18.71 -21.69
N ARG A 319 25.01 18.60 -20.39
CA ARG A 319 24.69 17.41 -19.60
C ARG A 319 23.38 17.63 -18.87
N LYS A 320 22.59 16.58 -18.77
CA LYS A 320 21.27 16.61 -18.15
C LYS A 320 21.37 15.99 -16.76
N CYS A 321 21.13 16.78 -15.72
CA CYS A 321 20.94 16.27 -14.36
C CYS A 321 19.43 16.31 -14.06
N VAL A 322 18.89 15.20 -13.58
CA VAL A 322 17.46 15.01 -13.34
C VAL A 322 17.25 14.83 -11.85
N LEU A 323 16.43 15.68 -11.25
CA LEU A 323 16.02 15.57 -9.86
C LEU A 323 14.67 14.89 -9.81
N HIS A 324 14.60 13.75 -9.12
CA HIS A 324 13.40 12.95 -8.98
C HIS A 324 12.75 13.22 -7.63
N PHE A 325 11.58 13.85 -7.64
CA PHE A 325 10.79 14.10 -6.44
C PHE A 325 9.82 12.95 -6.21
N HIS A 326 9.94 12.30 -5.06
CA HIS A 326 9.08 11.20 -4.61
C HIS A 326 8.36 11.60 -3.33
N TYR A 327 7.12 11.12 -3.14
CA TYR A 327 6.35 11.39 -1.94
C TYR A 327 6.08 10.09 -1.20
N SER A 328 6.60 9.99 0.03
CA SER A 328 6.29 8.88 0.92
C SER A 328 5.01 9.20 1.68
N VAL A 329 3.94 8.43 1.40
CA VAL A 329 2.65 8.58 2.10
C VAL A 329 2.78 8.22 3.58
N GLU A 330 3.59 7.21 3.90
CA GLU A 330 3.81 6.71 5.26
C GLU A 330 4.47 7.75 6.17
N HIS A 331 5.47 8.46 5.63
CA HIS A 331 6.26 9.43 6.37
C HIS A 331 5.77 10.88 6.17
N ASN A 332 4.84 11.10 5.22
CA ASN A 332 4.35 12.42 4.82
C ASN A 332 5.49 13.40 4.48
N VAL A 333 6.49 12.93 3.74
CA VAL A 333 7.65 13.74 3.29
C VAL A 333 7.89 13.57 1.80
N VAL A 334 8.39 14.64 1.17
CA VAL A 334 8.90 14.61 -0.20
C VAL A 334 10.42 14.45 -0.16
N THR A 335 10.91 13.42 -0.82
CA THR A 335 12.33 13.14 -0.99
C THR A 335 12.77 13.50 -2.39
N VAL A 336 14.05 13.82 -2.55
CA VAL A 336 14.64 14.06 -3.86
C VAL A 336 15.84 13.15 -4.08
N LEU A 337 15.92 12.61 -5.30
CA LEU A 337 17.03 11.78 -5.76
C LEU A 337 17.63 12.39 -7.04
N PRO A 338 18.90 12.83 -7.03
CA PRO A 338 19.57 13.28 -8.24
C PRO A 338 20.03 12.10 -9.10
N THR A 339 19.72 12.10 -10.40
CA THR A 339 20.18 11.12 -11.39
C THR A 339 20.75 11.80 -12.64
N GLY A 340 21.56 11.08 -13.42
CA GLY A 340 22.28 11.65 -14.57
C GLY A 340 23.49 12.50 -14.18
N CYS A 341 23.75 12.64 -12.88
CA CYS A 341 24.82 13.45 -12.32
C CYS A 341 26.11 12.61 -12.08
N ASN A 342 26.24 11.41 -12.69
CA ASN A 342 27.48 10.59 -12.75
C ASN A 342 28.67 11.40 -13.29
N THR A 343 28.34 12.42 -14.07
CA THR A 343 29.27 13.37 -14.65
C THR A 343 29.70 14.46 -13.70
N LEU A 344 29.01 14.68 -12.59
CA LEU A 344 29.44 15.55 -11.50
C LEU A 344 30.41 14.78 -10.59
N LEU A 345 31.04 15.53 -9.70
CA LEU A 345 31.77 14.99 -8.57
C LEU A 345 30.71 14.74 -7.47
N PHE A 346 30.56 13.48 -7.03
CA PHE A 346 29.83 13.06 -5.81
C PHE A 346 28.32 13.24 -5.85
N GLN A 347 27.66 12.42 -6.67
CA GLN A 347 26.20 12.37 -6.84
C GLN A 347 25.43 12.41 -5.51
N ASP A 348 25.92 11.71 -4.48
CA ASP A 348 25.25 11.58 -3.19
C ASP A 348 25.26 12.86 -2.36
N VAL A 349 26.20 13.77 -2.62
CA VAL A 349 26.48 14.96 -1.79
C VAL A 349 26.11 16.27 -2.52
N VAL A 350 25.81 16.22 -3.82
CA VAL A 350 25.57 17.41 -4.65
C VAL A 350 24.50 18.35 -4.08
N LEU A 351 23.49 17.79 -3.42
CA LEU A 351 22.34 18.53 -2.89
C LEU A 351 22.44 18.80 -1.38
N ASP A 352 23.43 18.22 -0.69
CA ASP A 352 23.65 18.43 0.73
C ASP A 352 24.11 19.87 0.98
N ASP A 353 23.66 20.46 2.09
CA ASP A 353 23.96 21.85 2.48
C ASP A 353 23.72 22.85 1.32
N LEU A 354 22.68 22.63 0.49
CA LEU A 354 22.28 23.61 -0.52
C LEU A 354 21.96 24.96 0.13
N PHE A 355 21.30 24.89 1.29
CA PHE A 355 21.13 25.97 2.24
C PHE A 355 21.85 25.62 3.55
N PRO A 356 22.30 26.62 4.32
CA PRO A 356 22.90 26.39 5.63
C PRO A 356 21.96 25.56 6.50
N ASP A 357 22.52 24.54 7.15
CA ASP A 357 21.82 23.65 8.09
C ASP A 357 20.69 22.78 7.49
N ASP A 358 20.52 22.75 6.16
CA ASP A 358 19.56 21.87 5.49
C ASP A 358 20.17 20.48 5.27
N ARG A 359 20.12 19.67 6.34
CA ARG A 359 20.61 18.30 6.36
C ARG A 359 19.44 17.34 6.45
N PRO A 360 19.32 16.41 5.50
CA PRO A 360 18.23 15.44 5.53
C PRO A 360 18.48 14.45 6.66
N ASP A 361 17.47 14.22 7.50
CA ASP A 361 17.49 13.12 8.45
C ASP A 361 17.62 11.80 7.69
N ALA A 362 18.62 11.00 8.06
CA ALA A 362 18.89 9.73 7.42
C ALA A 362 17.80 8.72 7.79
N HIS A 363 16.79 8.58 6.94
CA HIS A 363 15.80 7.51 7.03
C HIS A 363 16.17 6.36 6.08
N PRO A 364 16.42 5.13 6.61
CA PRO A 364 16.86 4.00 5.81
C PRO A 364 15.82 3.51 4.80
N ASP A 365 14.54 3.79 5.03
CA ASP A 365 13.42 3.27 4.22
C ASP A 365 13.04 4.19 3.05
N LEU A 366 13.67 5.36 2.93
CA LEU A 366 13.36 6.33 1.89
C LEU A 366 14.29 6.18 0.68
N SER A 367 13.72 6.17 -0.53
CA SER A 367 14.45 6.10 -1.80
C SER A 367 15.27 7.35 -2.16
N GLY A 368 15.23 8.39 -1.32
CA GLY A 368 15.93 9.65 -1.51
C GLY A 368 16.02 10.46 -0.21
N LYS A 369 16.61 11.65 -0.30
CA LYS A 369 16.88 12.50 0.88
C LYS A 369 15.75 13.52 1.10
N PRO A 370 15.14 13.60 2.30
CA PRO A 370 14.06 14.55 2.61
C PRO A 370 14.60 15.94 3.02
N TYR A 371 15.10 16.74 2.07
CA TYR A 371 15.57 18.10 2.41
C TYR A 371 14.43 19.03 2.82
N HIS A 372 14.71 20.01 3.67
CA HIS A 372 13.73 21.02 4.09
C HIS A 372 13.29 21.89 2.91
N TRP A 373 14.22 22.32 2.05
CA TRP A 373 13.87 23.10 0.84
C TRP A 373 12.91 22.33 -0.08
N CYS A 374 13.03 21.00 -0.13
CA CYS A 374 12.19 20.12 -0.95
C CYS A 374 10.77 20.03 -0.39
N ASN A 375 10.64 19.78 0.92
CA ASN A 375 9.35 19.73 1.61
C ASN A 375 8.65 21.09 1.60
N TYR A 376 9.41 22.18 1.74
CA TYR A 376 8.90 23.55 1.61
C TYR A 376 8.29 23.79 0.23
N MET A 377 8.96 23.40 -0.87
CA MET A 377 8.39 23.48 -2.21
C MET A 377 7.10 22.65 -2.37
N ALA A 378 7.00 21.54 -1.63
CA ALA A 378 5.81 20.70 -1.63
C ALA A 378 4.63 21.28 -0.83
N GLY A 379 4.83 22.41 -0.14
CA GLY A 379 3.83 22.99 0.77
C GLY A 379 3.74 22.23 2.10
N LEU A 380 4.69 21.35 2.39
CA LEU A 380 4.81 20.64 3.66
C LEU A 380 5.64 21.52 4.60
N HIS A 381 4.95 22.26 5.48
CA HIS A 381 5.62 23.02 6.52
C HIS A 381 6.09 22.09 7.63
N VAL A 382 7.31 21.57 7.49
CA VAL A 382 8.04 20.95 8.61
C VAL A 382 8.64 22.09 9.42
N ALA A 383 8.17 22.27 10.66
CA ALA A 383 8.73 23.27 11.55
C ALA A 383 10.22 22.97 11.75
N PRO A 384 11.14 23.87 11.37
CA PRO A 384 12.55 23.61 11.57
C PRO A 384 12.86 23.56 13.07
N SER A 385 13.79 22.70 13.48
CA SER A 385 14.24 22.57 14.87
C SER A 385 14.77 23.89 15.43
N THR A 386 15.26 24.76 14.55
CA THR A 386 15.65 26.14 14.84
C THR A 386 14.83 27.09 13.96
N PRO A 387 14.21 28.14 14.50
CA PRO A 387 13.47 29.13 13.72
C PRO A 387 14.43 29.92 12.83
N THR A 388 14.67 29.44 11.62
CA THR A 388 15.38 30.19 10.58
C THR A 388 14.33 30.97 9.79
N GLU A 389 14.46 32.30 9.77
CA GLU A 389 13.53 33.22 9.09
C GLU A 389 13.58 33.14 7.55
N ILE A 390 14.22 32.13 6.98
CA ILE A 390 14.50 32.08 5.55
C ILE A 390 13.29 31.48 4.83
N SER A 391 12.34 32.33 4.47
CA SER A 391 11.32 31.97 3.48
C SER A 391 12.00 31.81 2.12
N HIS A 392 12.31 30.56 1.73
CA HIS A 392 12.88 30.29 0.42
C HIS A 392 11.82 30.53 -0.66
N SER A 393 12.12 31.29 -1.72
CA SER A 393 11.26 31.26 -2.90
C SER A 393 11.68 30.12 -3.82
N VAL A 394 10.73 29.50 -4.52
CA VAL A 394 11.01 28.41 -5.48
C VAL A 394 12.07 28.85 -6.51
N ARG A 395 12.02 30.12 -6.94
CA ARG A 395 13.01 30.70 -7.85
C ARG A 395 14.42 30.66 -7.26
N VAL A 396 14.57 31.04 -5.99
CA VAL A 396 15.87 31.02 -5.29
C VAL A 396 16.39 29.60 -5.16
N ILE A 397 15.51 28.63 -4.84
CA ILE A 397 15.89 27.22 -4.76
C ILE A 397 16.40 26.70 -6.11
N VAL A 398 15.64 26.92 -7.19
CA VAL A 398 16.04 26.49 -8.54
C VAL A 398 17.34 27.17 -8.98
N GLN A 399 17.51 28.46 -8.70
CA GLN A 399 18.76 29.17 -9.00
C GLN A 399 19.94 28.62 -8.19
N ALA A 400 19.75 28.34 -6.90
CA ALA A 400 20.77 27.72 -6.05
C ALA A 400 21.16 26.34 -6.58
N LEU A 401 20.18 25.51 -6.99
CA LEU A 401 20.42 24.21 -7.63
C LEU A 401 21.23 24.37 -8.93
N GLN A 402 20.82 25.27 -9.83
CA GLN A 402 21.54 25.51 -11.08
C GLN A 402 22.99 25.97 -10.83
N ARG A 403 23.19 26.92 -9.90
CA ARG A 403 24.52 27.38 -9.48
C ARG A 403 25.36 26.24 -8.92
N ARG A 404 24.77 25.42 -8.04
CA ARG A 404 25.42 24.27 -7.42
C ARG A 404 25.88 23.24 -8.45
N LEU A 405 25.00 22.86 -9.36
CA LEU A 405 25.28 21.88 -10.40
C LEU A 405 26.36 22.38 -11.36
N ARG A 406 26.26 23.65 -11.77
CA ARG A 406 27.29 24.31 -12.61
C ARG A 406 28.63 24.35 -11.87
N ALA A 407 28.66 24.81 -10.63
CA ALA A 407 29.88 24.90 -9.84
C ALA A 407 30.55 23.54 -9.64
N ASN A 408 29.78 22.47 -9.39
CA ASN A 408 30.33 21.12 -9.28
C ASN A 408 30.88 20.59 -10.61
N ALA A 409 30.24 20.89 -11.74
CA ALA A 409 30.77 20.57 -13.06
C ALA A 409 32.08 21.34 -13.34
N THR A 410 32.12 22.63 -13.02
CA THR A 410 33.32 23.48 -13.12
C THR A 410 34.43 22.99 -12.23
N LEU A 411 34.15 22.67 -10.97
CA LEU A 411 35.12 22.13 -10.03
C LEU A 411 35.71 20.80 -10.53
N LYS A 412 34.87 19.90 -11.07
CA LYS A 412 35.33 18.66 -11.69
C LYS A 412 36.29 18.91 -12.85
N TYR A 413 35.91 19.83 -13.74
CA TYR A 413 36.73 20.21 -14.88
C TYR A 413 38.06 20.81 -14.45
N ILE A 414 38.05 21.70 -13.45
CA ILE A 414 39.25 22.30 -12.87
C ILE A 414 40.16 21.22 -12.30
N LEU A 415 39.66 20.39 -11.38
CA LEU A 415 40.45 19.35 -10.72
C LEU A 415 41.03 18.35 -11.74
N SER A 416 40.23 17.95 -12.74
CA SER A 416 40.69 17.03 -13.80
C SER A 416 41.75 17.68 -14.71
N SER A 417 41.71 18.99 -14.90
CA SER A 417 42.71 19.72 -15.69
C SER A 417 44.00 19.92 -14.90
N LEU A 418 43.90 20.32 -13.63
CA LEU A 418 45.03 20.47 -12.73
C LEU A 418 45.75 19.12 -12.48
N GLN A 419 45.02 18.01 -12.38
CA GLN A 419 45.62 16.66 -12.31
C GLN A 419 46.41 16.30 -13.58
N ARG A 420 45.96 16.78 -14.74
CA ARG A 420 46.69 16.68 -16.02
C ARG A 420 47.78 17.74 -16.19
N LYS A 421 48.05 18.52 -15.13
CA LYS A 421 49.01 19.63 -15.10
C LYS A 421 48.71 20.72 -16.12
N SER A 422 47.44 20.87 -16.51
CA SER A 422 46.98 21.95 -17.39
C SER A 422 46.15 22.97 -16.63
N PHE A 423 46.41 24.25 -16.90
CA PHE A 423 45.63 25.36 -16.35
C PHE A 423 44.42 25.62 -17.24
N PRO A 424 43.19 25.42 -16.73
CA PRO A 424 42.00 25.75 -17.51
C PRO A 424 41.90 27.26 -17.72
N VAL A 425 41.42 27.67 -18.90
CA VAL A 425 41.18 29.08 -19.21
C VAL A 425 39.98 29.58 -18.41
N ILE A 426 40.17 30.63 -17.63
CA ILE A 426 39.13 31.24 -16.80
C ILE A 426 38.27 32.16 -17.70
N PRO A 427 36.96 31.92 -17.84
CA PRO A 427 36.07 32.79 -18.61
C PRO A 427 36.06 34.22 -18.06
N GLY A 428 36.06 35.22 -18.95
CA GLY A 428 36.00 36.64 -18.58
C GLY A 428 37.33 37.24 -18.08
N LEU A 429 38.36 36.42 -17.87
CA LEU A 429 39.68 36.91 -17.52
C LEU A 429 40.45 37.24 -18.81
N ALA A 430 40.68 38.54 -19.06
CA ALA A 430 41.34 39.00 -20.27
C ALA A 430 42.71 38.32 -20.46
N THR A 431 43.01 37.93 -21.71
CA THR A 431 44.32 37.39 -22.12
C THR A 431 45.49 38.34 -21.85
N SER A 432 45.21 39.62 -21.58
CA SER A 432 46.18 40.65 -21.22
C SER A 432 46.66 40.59 -19.77
N ALA A 433 45.97 39.84 -18.90
CA ALA A 433 46.39 39.74 -17.51
C ALA A 433 47.70 38.93 -17.41
N PRO A 434 48.65 39.31 -16.53
CA PRO A 434 49.98 38.69 -16.49
C PRO A 434 49.86 37.18 -16.27
N ALA A 435 50.52 36.41 -17.14
CA ALA A 435 50.58 34.96 -16.98
C ALA A 435 51.57 34.62 -15.85
N PRO A 436 51.18 33.77 -14.89
CA PRO A 436 52.12 33.33 -13.86
C PRO A 436 53.27 32.54 -14.52
N ARG A 437 54.49 32.75 -14.01
CA ARG A 437 55.73 32.08 -14.43
C ARG A 437 55.90 30.73 -13.73
N CYS A 438 55.35 30.58 -12.53
CA CYS A 438 55.37 29.32 -11.82
C CYS A 438 54.50 28.24 -12.52
N SER A 439 54.92 26.99 -12.37
CA SER A 439 54.26 25.84 -12.98
C SER A 439 53.70 24.90 -11.92
N LEU A 440 52.52 24.34 -12.17
CA LEU A 440 51.96 23.30 -11.31
C LEU A 440 52.70 21.98 -11.56
N THR A 441 53.36 21.46 -10.53
CA THR A 441 54.12 20.20 -10.63
C THR A 441 53.24 18.99 -10.38
N SER A 442 52.41 19.06 -9.34
CA SER A 442 51.47 18.00 -8.97
C SER A 442 50.28 18.54 -8.19
N LEU A 443 49.11 17.94 -8.42
CA LEU A 443 47.93 18.06 -7.57
C LEU A 443 47.57 16.65 -7.12
N VAL A 444 47.68 16.39 -5.82
CA VAL A 444 47.40 15.07 -5.22
C VAL A 444 46.31 15.25 -4.16
N LEU A 445 45.38 14.31 -4.09
CA LEU A 445 44.44 14.25 -2.98
C LEU A 445 45.21 13.82 -1.73
N ASP A 446 45.31 14.71 -0.75
CA ASP A 446 46.11 14.51 0.47
C ASP A 446 45.31 13.74 1.51
N LYS A 447 44.12 14.27 1.86
CA LYS A 447 43.25 13.67 2.87
C LYS A 447 41.78 13.84 2.51
N GLU A 448 41.01 12.77 2.69
CA GLU A 448 39.55 12.83 2.74
C GLU A 448 39.13 12.90 4.22
N TYR A 449 38.61 14.05 4.66
CA TYR A 449 38.07 14.16 6.00
C TYR A 449 36.62 13.67 5.96
N SER A 450 36.43 12.37 6.20
CA SER A 450 35.13 11.84 6.61
C SER A 450 35.17 11.70 8.13
N THR A 451 34.70 12.73 8.85
CA THR A 451 34.72 12.77 10.32
C THR A 451 33.66 11.86 10.92
N ARG A 452 33.89 10.55 10.86
CA ARG A 452 32.96 9.48 11.25
C ARG A 452 32.49 9.46 12.73
N GLY A 453 32.54 10.56 13.50
CA GLY A 453 32.26 10.53 14.94
C GLY A 453 31.84 11.81 15.67
N THR A 454 31.72 12.98 15.04
CA THR A 454 31.23 14.17 15.76
C THR A 454 30.41 15.08 14.84
N ASP A 455 29.08 14.90 14.87
CA ASP A 455 27.92 15.78 14.61
C ASP A 455 27.97 16.92 13.55
N ARG A 456 29.08 17.09 12.84
CA ARG A 456 29.34 18.12 11.84
C ARG A 456 30.21 17.50 10.76
N ASP A 457 29.66 16.49 10.12
CA ASP A 457 30.23 15.94 8.89
C ASP A 457 30.24 17.04 7.84
N PHE A 458 31.41 17.62 7.63
CA PHE A 458 31.66 18.45 6.47
C PHE A 458 32.26 17.52 5.41
N ASN A 459 31.60 17.42 4.26
CA ASN A 459 32.13 16.76 3.07
C ASN A 459 33.29 17.59 2.50
N GLU A 460 34.40 17.62 3.23
CA GLU A 460 35.60 18.39 2.95
C GLU A 460 36.71 17.49 2.45
N LYS A 461 37.30 17.88 1.32
CA LYS A 461 38.50 17.23 0.79
C LYS A 461 39.67 18.19 0.82
N GLN A 462 40.82 17.66 1.22
CA GLN A 462 42.07 18.39 1.22
C GLN A 462 42.97 17.88 0.09
N TYR A 463 43.40 18.81 -0.74
CA TYR A 463 44.33 18.57 -1.84
C TYR A 463 45.68 19.19 -1.51
N LEU A 464 46.76 18.48 -1.83
CA LEU A 464 48.12 19.00 -1.84
C LEU A 464 48.46 19.47 -3.26
N VAL A 465 48.75 20.75 -3.37
CA VAL A 465 49.14 21.46 -4.59
C VAL A 465 50.63 21.77 -4.45
N VAL A 466 51.45 21.26 -5.37
CA VAL A 466 52.88 21.55 -5.40
C VAL A 466 53.16 22.45 -6.60
N LEU A 467 53.49 23.71 -6.32
CA LEU A 467 53.93 24.68 -7.30
C LEU A 467 55.45 24.65 -7.38
N ARG A 468 56.00 24.89 -8.58
CA ARG A 468 57.44 25.04 -8.76
C ARG A 468 57.72 26.31 -9.54
N ASN A 469 58.55 27.16 -8.95
CA ASN A 469 59.13 28.30 -9.63
C ASN A 469 60.65 28.10 -9.70
N ARG A 470 61.18 27.94 -10.91
CA ARG A 470 62.59 27.57 -11.14
C ARG A 470 62.96 26.29 -10.37
N ASN A 471 63.59 26.42 -9.20
CA ASN A 471 64.05 25.32 -8.34
C ASN A 471 63.41 25.30 -6.95
N GLU A 472 62.54 26.26 -6.63
CA GLU A 472 61.90 26.33 -5.32
C GLU A 472 60.48 25.74 -5.40
N PRO A 473 60.23 24.60 -4.74
CA PRO A 473 58.88 24.08 -4.60
C PRO A 473 58.13 24.84 -3.50
N LEU A 474 56.84 25.07 -3.73
CA LEU A 474 55.91 25.56 -2.73
C LEU A 474 54.79 24.53 -2.56
N GLU A 475 54.67 24.00 -1.35
CA GLU A 475 53.61 23.06 -0.96
C GLU A 475 52.44 23.82 -0.35
N ILE A 476 51.27 23.65 -0.95
CA ILE A 476 50.05 24.33 -0.52
C ILE A 476 48.98 23.29 -0.34
N ARG A 477 48.25 23.35 0.77
CA ARG A 477 47.08 22.52 0.99
C ARG A 477 45.83 23.34 0.75
N VAL A 478 44.86 22.80 0.03
CA VAL A 478 43.57 23.45 -0.18
C VAL A 478 42.45 22.56 0.33
N ARG A 479 41.63 23.10 1.22
CA ARG A 479 40.42 22.47 1.76
C ARG A 479 39.22 22.99 0.99
N ILE A 480 38.46 22.07 0.39
CA ILE A 480 37.28 22.40 -0.40
C ILE A 480 36.08 21.69 0.23
N SER A 481 35.08 22.47 0.67
CA SER A 481 33.81 21.94 1.12
C SER A 481 32.89 21.71 -0.07
N TRP A 482 32.65 20.45 -0.41
CA TRP A 482 31.97 20.10 -1.66
C TRP A 482 30.47 20.29 -1.60
N SER A 483 29.87 19.98 -0.45
CA SER A 483 28.48 20.31 -0.14
C SER A 483 28.25 21.80 -0.06
N ARG A 484 29.28 22.66 -0.04
CA ARG A 484 29.11 24.14 0.05
C ARG A 484 29.78 24.98 -1.04
N TYR A 485 30.51 24.39 -1.98
CA TYR A 485 31.08 25.11 -3.13
C TYR A 485 30.00 25.52 -4.14
N PRO A 486 29.93 26.79 -4.60
CA PRO A 486 30.90 27.86 -4.42
C PRO A 486 30.56 28.83 -3.27
N SER A 487 29.45 28.63 -2.55
CA SER A 487 28.97 29.50 -1.47
C SER A 487 29.98 29.66 -0.33
N VAL A 488 30.73 28.60 -0.02
CA VAL A 488 31.88 28.63 0.87
C VAL A 488 33.15 28.52 0.01
N PRO A 489 34.02 29.55 0.00
CA PRO A 489 35.23 29.52 -0.80
C PRO A 489 36.22 28.45 -0.30
N PRO A 490 37.08 27.92 -1.18
CA PRO A 490 38.20 27.08 -0.77
C PRO A 490 39.11 27.80 0.23
N VAL A 491 39.56 27.05 1.24
CA VAL A 491 40.50 27.54 2.25
C VAL A 491 41.88 27.01 1.93
N TRP A 492 42.84 27.92 1.74
CA TRP A 492 44.22 27.61 1.41
C TRP A 492 45.08 27.65 2.67
N LEU A 493 45.98 26.69 2.82
CA LEU A 493 46.91 26.56 3.93
C LEU A 493 48.32 26.48 3.32
N LEU A 494 49.13 27.50 3.53
CA LEU A 494 50.45 27.61 2.93
C LEU A 494 51.48 27.15 3.96
N SER A 495 52.11 25.99 3.71
CA SER A 495 53.15 25.48 4.60
C SER A 495 54.53 25.71 3.97
N PRO A 496 55.55 26.13 4.74
CA PRO A 496 56.91 25.97 4.28
C PRO A 496 57.16 24.47 4.03
N VAL A 497 57.81 24.15 2.91
CA VAL A 497 58.19 22.77 2.59
C VAL A 497 59.09 22.28 3.72
N PRO A 498 58.71 21.24 4.48
CA PRO A 498 59.61 20.66 5.46
C PRO A 498 60.82 20.15 4.69
N THR A 499 61.97 20.78 4.88
CA THR A 499 63.21 20.30 4.30
C THR A 499 63.48 18.97 4.97
N GLU A 500 63.11 17.87 4.32
CA GLU A 500 63.23 16.55 4.93
C GLU A 500 64.68 16.37 5.42
N PRO A 501 64.92 16.16 6.72
CA PRO A 501 66.27 16.14 7.27
C PRO A 501 67.10 14.89 6.89
N GLY A 502 66.74 14.17 5.83
CA GLY A 502 67.29 12.84 5.50
C GLY A 502 67.92 12.67 4.10
N HIS A 503 67.70 13.58 3.15
CA HIS A 503 68.24 13.43 1.78
C HIS A 503 69.30 14.49 1.47
N LEU A 504 70.39 14.47 2.23
CA LEU A 504 71.63 15.14 1.81
C LEU A 504 72.36 14.23 0.81
N PRO A 505 72.67 14.69 -0.42
CA PRO A 505 73.60 13.97 -1.28
C PRO A 505 74.95 13.82 -0.54
N PRO A 506 75.55 12.62 -0.53
CA PRO A 506 76.81 12.39 0.17
C PRO A 506 77.93 13.18 -0.52
N GLY A 507 78.29 14.35 -0.01
CA GLY A 507 79.43 15.10 -0.56
C GLY A 507 79.62 16.57 -0.18
N ALA A 508 78.66 17.26 0.43
CA ALA A 508 78.80 18.69 0.75
C ALA A 508 78.92 18.95 2.26
N GLY A 509 80.15 19.08 2.76
CA GLY A 509 80.46 19.37 4.16
C GLY A 509 80.22 20.83 4.57
N SER A 510 78.98 21.31 4.54
CA SER A 510 78.62 22.63 5.08
C SER A 510 77.57 22.51 6.19
N THR A 511 78.00 22.78 7.42
CA THR A 511 77.30 22.49 8.69
C THR A 511 76.47 23.66 9.25
N THR A 512 75.91 24.54 8.41
CA THR A 512 75.03 25.61 8.89
C THR A 512 73.65 25.50 8.26
N ALA A 513 72.93 24.43 8.58
CA ALA A 513 71.49 24.36 8.34
C ALA A 513 70.82 25.35 9.30
N THR A 514 70.54 26.56 8.80
CA THR A 514 69.68 27.51 9.50
C THR A 514 68.32 26.85 9.72
N PRO A 515 67.82 26.76 10.96
CA PRO A 515 66.53 26.14 11.24
C PRO A 515 65.47 26.87 10.42
N VAL A 516 64.71 26.13 9.62
CA VAL A 516 63.55 26.68 8.90
C VAL A 516 62.66 27.33 9.96
N PRO A 517 62.35 28.63 9.84
CA PRO A 517 61.53 29.30 10.83
C PRO A 517 60.18 28.59 10.89
N LEU A 518 59.71 28.32 12.12
CA LEU A 518 58.45 27.64 12.37
C LEU A 518 57.24 28.40 11.79
N TYR A 519 57.45 29.68 11.47
CA TYR A 519 56.47 30.61 10.93
C TYR A 519 57.14 31.54 9.91
N ASP A 520 56.57 31.63 8.71
CA ASP A 520 56.95 32.62 7.69
C ASP A 520 55.85 33.67 7.58
N ASP A 521 56.13 34.88 8.05
CA ASP A 521 55.21 36.03 8.02
C ASP A 521 54.66 36.29 6.61
N ARG A 522 55.47 36.03 5.56
CA ARG A 522 55.04 36.29 4.17
C ARG A 522 53.98 35.31 3.73
N LEU A 523 54.21 34.01 3.98
CA LEU A 523 53.24 32.95 3.67
C LEU A 523 51.94 33.17 4.45
N ALA A 524 52.02 33.55 5.73
CA ALA A 524 50.84 33.86 6.53
C ALA A 524 50.06 35.08 6.01
N LEU A 525 50.77 36.12 5.54
CA LEU A 525 50.12 37.28 4.91
C LEU A 525 49.44 36.91 3.59
N LEU A 526 50.05 36.05 2.77
CA LEU A 526 49.44 35.56 1.54
C LEU A 526 48.25 34.63 1.82
N GLU A 527 48.36 33.76 2.82
CA GLU A 527 47.25 32.92 3.27
C GLU A 527 46.04 33.77 3.69
N ARG A 528 46.28 34.76 4.53
CA ARG A 528 45.25 35.71 4.96
C ARG A 528 44.67 36.46 3.76
N HIS A 529 45.52 36.92 2.85
CA HIS A 529 45.06 37.62 1.65
C HIS A 529 44.17 36.73 0.78
N VAL A 530 44.53 35.47 0.53
CA VAL A 530 43.76 34.61 -0.38
C VAL A 530 42.45 34.11 0.24
N ASN A 531 42.43 33.94 1.57
CA ASN A 531 41.27 33.43 2.30
C ASN A 531 40.29 34.52 2.75
N GLU A 532 40.77 35.72 3.08
CA GLU A 532 39.95 36.83 3.62
C GLU A 532 39.84 37.98 2.62
N ASP A 533 40.92 38.76 2.43
CA ASP A 533 40.86 40.11 1.84
C ASP A 533 40.78 40.10 0.30
N GLY A 534 41.52 39.19 -0.33
CA GLY A 534 41.72 39.10 -1.77
C GLY A 534 40.51 38.54 -2.51
N LEU A 535 39.63 37.79 -1.83
CA LEU A 535 38.43 37.23 -2.45
C LEU A 535 37.51 38.32 -3.00
N GLN A 536 37.25 39.36 -2.19
CA GLN A 536 36.40 40.49 -2.59
C GLN A 536 37.04 41.27 -3.73
N SER A 537 38.34 41.55 -3.62
CA SER A 537 39.09 42.26 -4.67
C SER A 537 39.12 41.48 -6.00
N LEU A 538 39.30 40.16 -5.96
CA LEU A 538 39.25 39.29 -7.15
C LEU A 538 37.87 39.34 -7.81
N LEU A 539 36.80 39.29 -7.01
CA LEU A 539 35.43 39.36 -7.52
C LEU A 539 35.12 40.75 -8.10
N GLU A 540 35.56 41.83 -7.46
CA GLU A 540 35.40 43.20 -7.95
C GLU A 540 36.16 43.46 -9.25
N THR A 541 37.38 42.94 -9.37
CA THR A 541 38.18 43.07 -10.60
C THR A 541 37.53 42.32 -11.77
N THR A 542 36.86 41.20 -11.51
CA THR A 542 36.07 40.52 -12.56
C THR A 542 34.79 41.28 -12.91
N LYS A 543 34.18 42.01 -11.96
CA LYS A 543 32.98 42.83 -12.21
C LYS A 543 33.25 44.03 -13.09
N SER A 544 34.39 44.71 -12.92
CA SER A 544 34.72 45.92 -13.70
C SER A 544 34.96 45.63 -15.18
N ASN A 545 35.33 44.40 -15.52
CA ASN A 545 35.69 44.01 -16.88
C ASN A 545 34.56 43.27 -17.62
N ALA A 546 33.54 42.80 -16.90
CA ALA A 546 32.41 42.09 -17.48
C ALA A 546 31.17 43.00 -17.50
N GLU A 547 30.89 43.60 -18.66
CA GLU A 547 29.62 44.28 -18.92
C GLU A 547 28.46 43.26 -18.99
N GLU A 548 27.97 42.75 -17.84
CA GLU A 548 26.58 42.32 -17.61
C GLU A 548 26.39 41.59 -16.27
N VAL A 549 25.18 41.71 -15.70
CA VAL A 549 24.75 41.13 -14.43
C VAL A 549 24.77 39.59 -14.42
N THR A 550 24.75 38.94 -15.59
CA THR A 550 24.78 37.48 -15.78
C THR A 550 26.19 36.89 -15.64
N ALA A 551 27.24 37.67 -15.89
CA ALA A 551 28.64 37.25 -15.77
C ALA A 551 29.05 36.98 -14.31
N ASN A 552 28.36 37.59 -13.35
CA ASN A 552 28.66 37.45 -11.92
C ASN A 552 28.59 36.00 -11.43
N ASP A 553 27.55 35.26 -11.82
CA ASP A 553 27.35 33.88 -11.39
C ASP A 553 28.40 32.93 -11.99
N ALA A 554 28.95 33.25 -13.17
CA ALA A 554 30.02 32.46 -13.77
C ALA A 554 31.32 32.59 -12.97
N SER A 555 31.72 33.81 -12.59
CA SER A 555 32.98 34.07 -11.87
C SER A 555 33.09 33.31 -10.53
N TYR A 556 32.00 33.21 -9.76
CA TYR A 556 31.99 32.45 -8.49
C TYR A 556 32.28 30.95 -8.67
N THR A 557 31.90 30.37 -9.82
CA THR A 557 32.20 28.94 -10.07
C THR A 557 33.68 28.67 -10.31
N TRP A 558 34.48 29.70 -10.60
CA TRP A 558 35.91 29.65 -10.89
C TRP A 558 36.80 30.15 -9.74
N ILE A 559 36.21 30.39 -8.56
CA ILE A 559 36.89 30.96 -7.39
C ILE A 559 38.17 30.22 -7.00
N LEU A 560 38.17 28.87 -7.09
CA LEU A 560 39.36 28.05 -6.83
C LEU A 560 40.53 28.41 -7.75
N MET A 561 40.26 28.62 -9.04
CA MET A 561 41.28 28.97 -10.03
C MET A 561 41.76 30.40 -9.87
N LEU A 562 40.87 31.32 -9.53
CA LEU A 562 41.21 32.72 -9.26
C LEU A 562 42.15 32.82 -8.05
N GLN A 563 41.83 32.13 -6.94
CA GLN A 563 42.68 32.07 -5.76
C GLN A 563 44.03 31.42 -6.05
N LEU A 564 44.07 30.30 -6.77
CA LEU A 564 45.32 29.64 -7.16
C LEU A 564 46.20 30.56 -8.01
N ARG A 565 45.60 31.27 -8.98
CA ARG A 565 46.32 32.23 -9.81
C ARG A 565 46.91 33.38 -9.00
N GLU A 566 46.19 33.90 -8.02
CA GLU A 566 46.69 34.95 -7.14
C GLU A 566 47.88 34.47 -6.30
N ILE A 567 47.80 33.25 -5.74
CA ILE A 567 48.93 32.62 -5.03
C ILE A 567 50.15 32.53 -5.95
N MET A 568 49.95 32.05 -7.17
CA MET A 568 50.99 31.90 -8.19
C MET A 568 51.67 33.25 -8.52
N LEU A 569 50.90 34.29 -8.79
CA LEU A 569 51.42 35.62 -9.11
C LEU A 569 52.21 36.22 -7.95
N ARG A 570 51.70 36.12 -6.72
CA ARG A 570 52.37 36.63 -5.53
C ARG A 570 53.66 35.85 -5.25
N TRP A 571 53.63 34.53 -5.37
CA TRP A 571 54.82 33.69 -5.24
C TRP A 571 55.90 34.05 -6.27
N ASP A 572 55.52 34.30 -7.52
CA ASP A 572 56.45 34.75 -8.56
C ASP A 572 57.12 36.08 -8.19
N THR A 573 56.37 37.06 -7.66
CA THR A 573 56.95 38.33 -7.23
C THR A 573 57.96 38.18 -6.08
N TRP A 574 57.77 37.20 -5.21
CA TRP A 574 58.69 36.95 -4.10
C TRP A 574 59.98 36.27 -4.55
N CYS A 575 59.88 35.27 -5.43
CA CYS A 575 61.06 34.62 -6.01
C CYS A 575 61.90 35.59 -6.87
N ASP A 576 61.27 36.60 -7.47
CA ASP A 576 61.97 37.64 -8.24
C ASP A 576 62.58 38.72 -7.33
N GLY A 577 61.89 39.12 -6.25
CA GLY A 577 62.38 40.11 -5.29
C GLY A 577 63.49 39.61 -4.35
N GLY A 578 63.71 38.29 -4.27
CA GLY A 578 64.71 37.65 -3.42
C GLY A 578 66.15 37.68 -3.95
N ARG A 579 66.43 38.26 -5.13
CA ARG A 579 67.79 38.44 -5.65
C ARG A 579 68.32 39.85 -5.39
N PRO A 580 68.97 40.11 -4.24
CA PRO A 580 69.79 41.30 -4.10
C PRO A 580 71.06 41.11 -4.95
N GLY A 581 71.06 41.63 -6.19
CA GLY A 581 72.31 42.13 -6.77
C GLY A 581 72.93 41.42 -7.98
N GLU A 582 72.16 40.91 -8.95
CA GLU A 582 72.80 40.32 -10.15
C GLU A 582 72.74 41.15 -11.45
N ASN A 583 71.99 42.26 -11.53
CA ASN A 583 71.97 43.09 -12.76
C ASN A 583 71.93 44.62 -12.53
N GLY A 584 72.36 45.09 -11.36
CA GLY A 584 72.52 46.53 -11.11
C GLY A 584 73.90 47.00 -11.55
N ILE A 585 74.12 47.17 -12.86
CA ILE A 585 75.17 48.09 -13.32
C ILE A 585 74.81 49.47 -12.77
N ALA A 586 75.70 50.01 -11.94
CA ALA A 586 75.55 51.32 -11.33
C ALA A 586 75.29 52.39 -12.40
N SER A 587 74.05 52.85 -12.53
CA SER A 587 73.77 54.18 -13.06
C SER A 587 73.36 55.06 -11.88
N ASP A 588 74.32 55.89 -11.50
CA ASP A 588 74.28 56.89 -10.47
C ASP A 588 73.16 57.93 -10.74
N GLY A 589 72.50 58.38 -9.67
CA GLY A 589 71.65 59.58 -9.66
C GLY A 589 70.15 59.37 -9.81
N GLY A 590 69.43 59.35 -8.67
CA GLY A 590 68.05 59.85 -8.61
C GLY A 590 67.04 59.06 -7.78
N SER A 591 66.74 59.56 -6.57
CA SER A 591 65.52 59.29 -5.77
C SER A 591 65.14 57.82 -5.53
N GLY A 592 65.81 57.20 -4.57
CA GLY A 592 65.52 55.85 -4.11
C GLY A 592 64.12 55.68 -3.51
N ASN A 593 63.22 55.04 -4.26
CA ASN A 593 62.04 54.39 -3.71
C ASN A 593 62.52 53.22 -2.82
N ARG A 594 62.55 53.44 -1.50
CA ARG A 594 62.81 52.39 -0.51
C ARG A 594 61.71 51.34 -0.62
N VAL A 595 62.04 50.19 -1.19
CA VAL A 595 61.16 49.04 -1.46
C VAL A 595 60.52 48.45 -0.19
N LEU A 596 61.05 48.75 0.99
CA LEU A 596 60.56 48.23 2.27
C LEU A 596 60.28 49.38 3.24
N ARG A 597 59.02 49.53 3.69
CA ARG A 597 58.61 50.60 4.61
C ARG A 597 57.98 49.99 5.88
N GLY A 598 58.33 50.53 7.05
CA GLY A 598 57.82 50.09 8.36
C GLY A 598 58.72 49.09 9.11
N ARG A 599 58.43 48.89 10.42
CA ARG A 599 59.20 48.03 11.34
C ARG A 599 59.26 46.56 10.88
N ASP A 600 58.24 46.12 10.14
CA ASP A 600 58.11 44.75 9.62
C ASP A 600 58.75 44.58 8.22
N ARG A 601 59.41 45.62 7.68
CA ARG A 601 59.99 45.63 6.32
C ARG A 601 59.00 45.12 5.26
N ARG A 602 57.78 45.64 5.25
CA ARG A 602 56.76 45.22 4.28
C ARG A 602 57.11 45.75 2.88
N PRO A 603 56.99 44.94 1.82
CA PRO A 603 57.00 45.45 0.46
C PRO A 603 55.84 46.45 0.31
N VAL A 604 56.11 47.63 -0.24
CA VAL A 604 55.08 48.63 -0.53
C VAL A 604 54.14 48.02 -1.59
N ALA A 605 52.86 47.84 -1.25
CA ALA A 605 51.87 47.30 -2.16
C ALA A 605 51.78 48.16 -3.43
N LEU A 606 51.81 47.49 -4.59
CA LEU A 606 51.43 48.06 -5.89
C LEU A 606 49.92 48.05 -6.04
#